data_AF-A0A938DCM6-F1
#
_entry.id   AF-A0A938DCM6-F1
#
_cell.length_a   1.000
_cell.length_b   1.000
_cell.length_c   1.000
_cell.angle_alpha   90.00
_cell.angle_beta   90.00
_cell.angle_gamma   90.00
#
_symmetry.space_group_name_H-M   'P 1'
#
loop_
_entity.id
_entity.type
_entity.pdbx_description
1 polymer ?
#
loop_
_entity_poly.entity_id
_entity_poly.type
_entity_poly.pdbx_seq_one_letter_code
_entity_poly.pdbx_strand_id
1 'polypeptide(L)'
;MNRLSARITMGSIIASIIALTLAPVSAMASPSPMSDSSTSGKVVKPSKYVEVARLVIPSLGITEKVVPGTTMDVYDRGVGLWPTSPLAGQRGNFVVGGHRTSGHKPFRNIDKLRVSDSIIVHAALRP
;
A
#
# COMPACT_ATOMS: atom_id res chain seq x y z
N MET A 1 4.77 45.39 0.74
CA MET A 1 6.21 45.28 0.39
C MET A 1 6.64 43.89 0.87
N ASN A 2 6.97 42.86 0.09
CA ASN A 2 7.48 42.74 -1.27
C ASN A 2 7.02 41.41 -1.90
N ARG A 3 6.66 41.45 -3.19
CA ARG A 3 6.41 40.25 -4.02
C ARG A 3 7.73 39.87 -4.70
N LEU A 4 8.21 38.63 -4.54
CA LEU A 4 9.31 38.14 -5.35
C LEU A 4 8.76 37.52 -6.64
N SER A 5 9.01 38.21 -7.75
CA SER A 5 8.85 37.69 -9.10
C SER A 5 10.22 37.18 -9.57
N ALA A 6 10.28 35.93 -10.03
CA ALA A 6 11.44 35.42 -10.78
C ALA A 6 11.00 35.11 -12.21
N ARG A 7 11.51 35.90 -13.15
CA ARG A 7 11.44 35.67 -14.60
C ARG A 7 12.66 34.87 -14.99
N ILE A 8 12.47 33.69 -15.59
CA ILE A 8 13.55 32.93 -16.24
C ILE A 8 13.33 33.05 -17.74
N THR A 9 14.27 33.74 -18.39
CA THR A 9 14.29 34.00 -19.83
C THR A 9 14.86 32.78 -20.56
N MET A 10 14.19 32.37 -21.65
CA MET A 10 14.67 31.41 -22.64
C MET A 10 15.96 31.88 -23.32
N GLY A 11 16.89 30.96 -23.57
CA GLY A 11 18.07 31.19 -24.39
C GLY A 11 18.86 29.90 -24.64
N SER A 12 18.56 29.26 -25.77
CA SER A 12 19.24 28.17 -26.48
C SER A 12 20.69 27.84 -26.10
N ILE A 13 21.03 26.54 -26.16
CA ILE A 13 22.03 25.97 -27.10
C ILE A 13 21.68 24.49 -27.33
N ILE A 14 21.72 24.10 -28.61
CA ILE A 14 21.40 22.79 -29.20
C ILE A 14 22.71 22.02 -29.42
N ALA A 15 22.60 20.68 -29.53
CA ALA A 15 23.56 19.69 -30.08
C ALA A 15 24.74 19.30 -29.14
N SER A 16 25.22 18.06 -29.05
CA SER A 16 24.92 16.82 -29.77
C SER A 16 25.65 15.62 -29.12
N ILE A 17 25.04 14.44 -29.26
CA ILE A 17 25.65 13.12 -29.58
C ILE A 17 26.58 12.42 -28.56
N ILE A 18 25.97 11.44 -27.89
CA ILE A 18 26.34 10.01 -27.77
C ILE A 18 27.83 9.66 -27.66
N ALA A 19 28.24 9.25 -26.46
CA ALA A 19 29.23 8.21 -26.26
C ALA A 19 28.64 7.14 -25.33
N LEU A 20 28.40 5.96 -25.91
CA LEU A 20 27.98 4.75 -25.23
C LEU A 20 29.12 4.27 -24.32
N THR A 21 28.99 4.45 -23.00
CA THR A 21 29.85 3.76 -22.03
C THR A 21 28.97 2.90 -21.13
N LEU A 22 29.11 1.58 -21.27
CA LEU A 22 28.56 0.64 -20.30
C LEU A 22 29.37 0.75 -19.02
N ALA A 23 28.82 1.44 -18.01
CA ALA A 23 29.28 1.33 -16.64
C ALA A 23 28.25 0.48 -15.85
N PRO A 24 28.69 -0.53 -15.08
CA PRO A 24 27.78 -1.25 -14.21
C PRO A 24 27.34 -0.32 -13.09
N VAL A 25 26.03 -0.11 -12.97
CA VAL A 25 25.42 0.52 -11.79
C VAL A 25 25.61 -0.45 -10.62
N SER A 26 26.72 -0.28 -9.90
CA SER A 26 26.94 -0.92 -8.61
C SER A 26 25.99 -0.27 -7.60
N ALA A 27 24.80 -0.85 -7.49
CA ALA A 27 23.80 -0.52 -6.48
C ALA A 27 24.37 -0.83 -5.08
N MET A 28 24.99 0.16 -4.45
CA MET A 28 25.33 0.11 -3.03
C MET A 28 24.17 0.69 -2.22
N ALA A 29 23.12 -0.10 -2.06
CA ALA A 29 22.19 0.02 -0.95
C ALA A 29 21.97 -1.40 -0.43
N SER A 30 22.72 -1.76 0.61
CA SER A 30 22.60 -3.03 1.31
C SER A 30 21.12 -3.37 1.57
N PRO A 31 20.59 -4.47 1.04
CA PRO A 31 19.46 -5.10 1.70
C PRO A 31 20.00 -5.60 3.04
N SER A 32 19.53 -5.00 4.14
CA SER A 32 19.67 -5.63 5.45
C SER A 32 19.24 -7.09 5.32
N PRO A 33 20.00 -8.06 5.87
CA PRO A 33 19.63 -9.45 5.74
C PRO A 33 18.20 -9.60 6.25
N MET A 34 17.34 -10.13 5.38
CA MET A 34 16.06 -10.68 5.81
C MET A 34 16.40 -11.65 6.93
N SER A 35 16.07 -11.29 8.18
CA SER A 35 16.08 -12.25 9.26
C SER A 35 15.10 -13.34 8.87
N ASP A 36 15.66 -14.47 8.48
CA ASP A 36 15.00 -15.75 8.48
C ASP A 36 14.39 -15.97 9.86
N SER A 37 13.10 -15.74 9.96
CA SER A 37 12.25 -16.29 11.00
C SER A 37 11.23 -17.17 10.31
N SER A 38 11.72 -18.25 9.74
CA SER A 38 10.97 -19.48 9.51
C SER A 38 10.59 -20.10 10.86
N THR A 39 9.76 -19.40 11.64
CA THR A 39 8.98 -20.07 12.68
C THR A 39 7.76 -20.61 11.96
N SER A 40 7.74 -21.94 11.79
CA SER A 40 6.55 -22.75 11.55
C SER A 40 5.53 -22.47 12.66
N GLY A 41 4.87 -21.32 12.56
CA GLY A 41 3.82 -20.88 13.46
C GLY A 41 2.52 -21.47 12.98
N LYS A 42 2.07 -22.51 13.69
CA LYS A 42 0.68 -22.97 13.75
C LYS A 42 -0.27 -21.84 13.34
N VAL A 43 -1.01 -22.02 12.24
CA VAL A 43 -2.09 -21.11 11.84
C VAL A 43 -3.11 -21.11 12.98
N VAL A 44 -2.94 -20.20 13.94
CA VAL A 44 -3.90 -19.99 15.02
C VAL A 44 -5.10 -19.37 14.33
N LYS A 45 -6.14 -20.18 14.10
CA LYS A 45 -7.46 -19.68 13.70
C LYS A 45 -7.87 -18.65 14.77
N PRO A 46 -7.95 -17.35 14.46
CA PRO A 46 -8.27 -16.36 15.48
C PRO A 46 -9.68 -16.66 16.00
N SER A 47 -9.79 -16.95 17.29
CA SER A 47 -11.05 -17.29 17.97
C SER A 47 -12.02 -16.11 18.04
N LYS A 48 -11.57 -14.89 17.72
CA LYS A 48 -12.40 -13.72 17.45
C LYS A 48 -11.82 -12.93 16.27
N TYR A 49 -12.66 -12.64 15.30
CA TYR A 49 -12.36 -11.72 14.19
C TYR A 49 -12.46 -10.30 14.76
N VAL A 50 -11.35 -9.79 15.28
CA VAL A 50 -11.27 -8.43 15.83
C VAL A 50 -10.98 -7.46 14.70
N GLU A 51 -11.82 -6.43 14.53
CA GLU A 51 -11.58 -5.35 13.59
C GLU A 51 -10.34 -4.57 14.04
N VAL A 52 -9.32 -4.52 13.18
CA VAL A 52 -8.05 -3.80 13.46
C VAL A 52 -8.03 -2.42 12.81
N ALA A 53 -8.78 -2.25 11.74
CA ALA A 53 -8.92 -0.99 11.04
C ALA A 53 -10.21 -0.96 10.22
N ARG A 54 -10.55 0.23 9.74
CA ARG A 54 -11.61 0.47 8.77
C ARG A 54 -11.04 1.13 7.54
N LEU A 55 -11.26 0.51 6.39
CA LEU A 55 -10.84 0.99 5.08
C LEU A 55 -11.98 1.76 4.42
N VAL A 56 -11.71 3.00 4.04
CA VAL A 56 -12.66 3.87 3.33
C VAL A 56 -12.02 4.35 2.04
N ILE A 57 -12.71 4.11 0.93
CA ILE A 57 -12.30 4.57 -0.40
C ILE A 57 -13.49 5.34 -1.00
N PRO A 58 -13.56 6.67 -0.82
CA PRO A 58 -14.70 7.48 -1.23
C PRO A 58 -15.02 7.37 -2.71
N SER A 59 -13.98 7.38 -3.57
CA SER A 59 -14.13 7.31 -5.03
C SER A 59 -14.79 6.01 -5.51
N LEU A 60 -14.72 4.94 -4.70
CA LEU A 60 -15.35 3.66 -4.98
C LEU A 60 -16.60 3.38 -4.12
N GLY A 61 -16.93 4.29 -3.19
CA GLY A 61 -18.01 4.09 -2.22
C GLY A 61 -17.78 2.92 -1.25
N ILE A 62 -16.53 2.55 -0.99
CA ILE A 62 -16.17 1.39 -0.15
C ILE A 62 -16.03 1.85 1.30
N THR A 63 -16.65 1.12 2.22
CA THR A 63 -16.42 1.24 3.67
C THR A 63 -16.42 -0.16 4.27
N GLU A 64 -15.23 -0.66 4.59
CA GLU A 64 -15.04 -2.06 4.95
C GLU A 64 -14.24 -2.22 6.22
N LYS A 65 -14.55 -3.30 6.95
CA LYS A 65 -13.79 -3.70 8.13
C LYS A 65 -12.56 -4.47 7.70
N VAL A 66 -11.43 -4.15 8.32
CA VAL A 66 -10.17 -4.87 8.14
C VAL A 66 -9.98 -5.79 9.34
N VAL A 67 -9.76 -7.07 9.07
CA VAL A 67 -9.57 -8.12 10.07
C VAL A 67 -8.26 -8.86 9.78
N PRO A 68 -7.45 -9.25 10.79
CA PRO A 68 -6.24 -10.02 10.56
C PRO A 68 -6.54 -11.39 9.94
N GLY A 69 -5.79 -11.71 8.89
CA GLY A 69 -5.83 -13.01 8.23
C GLY A 69 -6.07 -12.91 6.71
N THR A 70 -5.67 -13.96 6.01
CA THR A 70 -5.72 -14.06 4.53
C THR A 70 -6.45 -15.33 4.07
N THR A 71 -7.25 -15.93 4.95
CA THR A 71 -8.05 -17.12 4.63
C THR A 71 -9.35 -16.73 3.93
N MET A 72 -9.95 -17.67 3.18
CA MET A 72 -11.23 -17.42 2.50
C MET A 72 -12.33 -16.98 3.47
N ASP A 73 -12.38 -17.58 4.67
CA ASP A 73 -13.33 -17.20 5.73
C ASP A 73 -13.23 -15.71 6.12
N VAL A 74 -12.04 -15.10 6.01
CA VAL A 74 -11.82 -13.67 6.28
C VAL A 74 -12.33 -12.83 5.11
N TYR A 75 -11.97 -13.21 3.88
CA TYR A 75 -12.36 -12.48 2.67
C TYR A 75 -13.86 -12.54 2.39
N ASP A 76 -14.54 -13.62 2.81
CA ASP A 76 -15.99 -13.74 2.73
C ASP A 76 -16.72 -12.76 3.66
N ARG A 77 -16.03 -12.27 4.71
CA ARG A 77 -16.57 -11.34 5.70
C ARG A 77 -16.14 -9.89 5.51
N GLY A 78 -15.20 -9.62 4.60
CA GLY A 78 -14.68 -8.27 4.38
C GLY A 78 -13.24 -8.27 3.87
N VAL A 79 -12.42 -7.38 4.43
CA VAL A 79 -11.03 -7.18 4.02
C VAL A 79 -10.09 -7.84 5.03
N GLY A 80 -9.16 -8.65 4.53
CA GLY A 80 -8.15 -9.33 5.32
C GLY A 80 -6.83 -8.55 5.36
N LEU A 81 -6.23 -8.40 6.53
CA LEU A 81 -4.89 -7.87 6.72
C LEU A 81 -3.87 -9.01 6.61
N TRP A 82 -2.82 -8.76 5.84
CA TRP A 82 -1.70 -9.71 5.71
C TRP A 82 -1.02 -9.92 7.07
N PRO A 83 -0.77 -11.18 7.52
CA PRO A 83 -0.31 -11.44 8.89
C PRO A 83 1.00 -10.77 9.28
N THR A 84 1.91 -10.59 8.32
CA THR A 84 3.23 -9.96 8.52
C THR A 84 3.22 -8.46 8.20
N SER A 85 2.08 -7.90 7.80
CA SER A 85 1.96 -6.47 7.50
C SER A 85 1.98 -5.66 8.79
N PRO A 86 2.74 -4.54 8.84
CA PRO A 86 2.55 -3.51 9.85
C PRO A 86 1.11 -3.00 9.88
N LEU A 87 0.70 -2.41 11.00
CA LEU A 87 -0.61 -1.77 11.12
C LEU A 87 -0.63 -0.39 10.44
N ALA A 88 -1.83 0.13 10.18
CA ALA A 88 -2.01 1.46 9.63
C ALA A 88 -1.32 2.52 10.50
N GLY A 89 -0.48 3.36 9.89
CA GLY A 89 0.30 4.39 10.57
C GLY A 89 1.69 3.93 11.05
N GLN A 90 2.02 2.64 10.96
CA GLN A 90 3.37 2.14 11.22
C GLN A 90 4.25 2.25 9.97
N ARG A 91 5.57 2.34 10.18
CA ARG A 91 6.54 2.37 9.09
C ARG A 91 6.57 1.01 8.37
N GLY A 92 6.40 1.03 7.06
CA GLY A 92 6.39 -0.16 6.21
C GLY A 92 5.24 -0.12 5.20
N ASN A 93 4.81 -1.28 4.72
CA ASN A 93 3.71 -1.40 3.77
C ASN A 93 2.49 -2.06 4.42
N PHE A 94 1.36 -1.36 4.45
CA PHE A 94 0.08 -1.90 4.93
C PHE A 94 -0.60 -2.70 3.82
N VAL A 95 -0.61 -4.03 3.95
CA VAL A 95 -1.08 -4.94 2.89
C VAL A 95 -2.41 -5.58 3.27
N VAL A 96 -3.42 -5.36 2.43
CA VAL A 96 -4.76 -5.93 2.61
C VAL A 96 -5.24 -6.66 1.35
N GLY A 97 -6.12 -7.64 1.54
CA GLY A 97 -6.72 -8.44 0.48
C GLY A 97 -8.23 -8.62 0.68
N GLY A 98 -8.93 -8.96 -0.40
CA GLY A 98 -10.37 -9.20 -0.39
C GLY A 98 -10.87 -9.62 -1.76
N HIS A 99 -12.12 -10.05 -1.86
CA HIS A 99 -12.66 -10.54 -3.13
C HIS A 99 -12.88 -9.41 -4.14
N ARG A 100 -12.59 -9.72 -5.41
CA ARG A 100 -13.00 -8.90 -6.56
C ARG A 100 -14.32 -9.41 -7.17
N THR A 101 -14.51 -10.72 -7.24
CA THR A 101 -15.57 -11.36 -8.05
C THR A 101 -16.49 -12.28 -7.27
N SER A 102 -16.13 -12.75 -6.09
CA SER A 102 -16.90 -13.75 -5.31
C SER A 102 -17.40 -13.17 -3.99
N GLY A 103 -18.53 -13.67 -3.49
CA GLY A 103 -19.07 -13.30 -2.17
C GLY A 103 -19.26 -11.80 -1.96
N HIS A 104 -18.75 -11.31 -0.83
CA HIS A 104 -18.63 -9.90 -0.48
C HIS A 104 -17.46 -9.30 -1.28
N LYS A 105 -17.71 -8.42 -2.25
CA LYS A 105 -16.75 -7.99 -3.29
C LYS A 105 -16.29 -6.53 -3.10
N PRO A 106 -15.53 -6.22 -2.04
CA PRO A 106 -15.14 -4.85 -1.75
C PRO A 106 -14.28 -4.25 -2.87
N PHE A 107 -13.44 -5.07 -3.52
CA PHE A 107 -12.52 -4.60 -4.56
C PHE A 107 -13.03 -4.83 -5.98
N ARG A 108 -14.35 -4.97 -6.17
CA ARG A 108 -14.95 -5.21 -7.50
C ARG A 108 -14.53 -4.19 -8.55
N ASN A 109 -14.49 -2.92 -8.15
CA ASN A 109 -14.22 -1.77 -9.02
C ASN A 109 -12.84 -1.15 -8.78
N ILE A 110 -11.88 -1.92 -8.26
CA ILE A 110 -10.54 -1.39 -7.94
C ILE A 110 -9.82 -0.81 -9.17
N ASP A 111 -10.17 -1.28 -10.37
CA ASP A 111 -9.70 -0.77 -11.66
C ASP A 111 -10.12 0.67 -11.97
N LYS A 112 -11.13 1.20 -11.25
CA LYS A 112 -11.60 2.58 -11.44
C LYS A 112 -10.81 3.61 -10.63
N LEU A 113 -9.91 3.18 -9.74
CA LEU A 113 -9.06 4.08 -8.98
C LEU A 113 -8.11 4.84 -9.90
N ARG A 114 -7.97 6.13 -9.62
CA ARG A 114 -7.06 7.02 -10.34
C ARG A 114 -5.99 7.54 -9.39
N VAL A 115 -4.89 8.00 -9.99
CA VAL A 115 -3.90 8.79 -9.27
C VAL A 115 -4.61 10.00 -8.64
N SER A 116 -4.28 10.29 -7.39
CA SER A 116 -4.90 11.31 -6.53
C SER A 116 -6.21 10.92 -5.84
N ASP A 117 -6.75 9.71 -6.05
CA ASP A 117 -7.84 9.22 -5.20
C ASP A 117 -7.37 9.01 -3.76
N SER A 118 -8.23 9.33 -2.81
CA SER A 118 -7.94 9.15 -1.38
C SER A 118 -8.29 7.74 -0.91
N ILE A 119 -7.34 7.11 -0.23
CA ILE A 119 -7.54 5.85 0.50
C ILE A 119 -7.32 6.15 1.97
N ILE A 120 -8.39 6.07 2.76
CA ILE A 120 -8.38 6.45 4.16
C ILE A 120 -8.47 5.17 4.99
N VAL A 121 -7.54 5.02 5.94
CA VAL A 121 -7.54 3.90 6.87
C VAL A 121 -7.68 4.46 8.28
N HIS A 122 -8.82 4.18 8.92
CA HIS A 122 -9.01 4.49 10.31
C HIS A 122 -8.53 3.29 11.14
N ALA A 123 -7.44 3.45 11.88
CA ALA A 123 -7.06 2.45 12.87
C ALA A 123 -8.19 2.33 13.90
N ALA A 124 -8.60 1.10 14.22
CA ALA A 124 -9.54 0.91 15.31
C ALA A 124 -8.81 1.25 16.61
N LEU A 125 -9.13 2.39 17.23
CA LEU A 125 -8.70 2.65 18.61
C LEU A 125 -9.28 1.53 19.47
N ARG A 126 -8.39 0.73 20.08
CA ARG A 126 -8.80 -0.12 21.20
C ARG A 126 -9.29 0.81 22.32
N PRO A 127 -10.54 0.69 22.80
CA PRO A 127 -10.95 1.34 24.04
C PRO A 127 -10.23 0.73 25.25
#